data_AF-A0A7S0S226-F1
#
_entry.id   AF-A0A7S0S226-F1
#
_cell.length_a   1.000
_cell.length_b   1.000
_cell.length_c   1.000
_cell.angle_alpha   90.00
_cell.angle_beta   90.00
_cell.angle_gamma   90.00
#
_symmetry.space_group_name_H-M   'P 1'
#
loop_
_entity.id
_entity.type
_entity.pdbx_description
1 polymer ?
#
loop_
_entity_poly.entity_id
_entity_poly.type
_entity_poly.pdbx_seq_one_letter_code
_entity_poly.pdbx_strand_id
1 'polypeptide(L)'
;AINWALLVQQRLMLHPWSDVVLCHEHCEPVEAPGSGGPGAPPRIAFYGPRLKGAVVYGPLRWAYSPTTGRITYEGRLLQQARNMLRHALTGMVVASPPAAHAAMASSIADEMNATMVGRPGGASMAGTQASRSRAGSGSDTGSEAGREADGALMDLS
;
A
#
# COMPACT_ATOMS: atom_id res chain seq x y z
N ALA A 1 8.91 -7.76 -5.13
CA ALA A 1 9.42 -8.25 -3.83
C ALA A 1 9.49 -7.14 -2.77
N ILE A 2 10.19 -6.03 -3.03
CA ILE A 2 10.29 -4.90 -2.08
C ILE A 2 8.91 -4.32 -1.74
N ASN A 3 8.08 -4.00 -2.74
CA ASN A 3 6.71 -3.49 -2.50
C ASN A 3 5.85 -4.46 -1.69
N TRP A 4 5.96 -5.76 -1.95
CA TRP A 4 5.27 -6.78 -1.15
C TRP A 4 5.72 -6.75 0.31
N ALA A 5 7.04 -6.69 0.57
CA ALA A 5 7.56 -6.63 1.93
C ALA A 5 7.08 -5.37 2.67
N LEU A 6 7.07 -4.21 2.01
CA LEU A 6 6.53 -2.96 2.58
C LEU A 6 5.04 -3.07 2.88
N LEU A 7 4.26 -3.61 1.95
CA LEU A 7 2.83 -3.79 2.12
C LEU A 7 2.53 -4.74 3.28
N VAL A 8 3.28 -5.83 3.43
CA VAL A 8 3.08 -6.73 4.57
C VAL A 8 3.41 -6.02 5.89
N GLN A 9 4.52 -5.27 5.98
CA GLN A 9 4.83 -4.50 7.21
C GLN A 9 3.71 -3.52 7.56
N GLN A 10 3.22 -2.76 6.59
CA GLN A 10 2.11 -1.83 6.80
C GLN A 10 0.83 -2.57 7.24
N ARG A 11 0.51 -3.70 6.63
CA ARG A 11 -0.69 -4.48 6.98
C ARG A 11 -0.60 -5.12 8.35
N LEU A 12 0.59 -5.56 8.77
CA LEU A 12 0.82 -6.06 10.12
C LEU A 12 0.63 -4.95 11.15
N MET A 13 1.15 -3.74 10.90
CA MET A 13 0.97 -2.59 11.80
C MET A 13 -0.49 -2.17 11.96
N LEU A 14 -1.30 -2.28 10.90
CA LEU A 14 -2.71 -1.89 10.91
C LEU A 14 -3.66 -3.02 11.34
N HIS A 15 -3.15 -4.23 11.53
CA HIS A 15 -3.98 -5.35 11.90
C HIS A 15 -4.42 -5.23 13.37
N PRO A 16 -5.71 -5.46 13.70
CA PRO A 16 -6.21 -5.39 15.06
C PRO A 16 -5.79 -6.64 15.85
N TRP A 17 -4.52 -6.70 16.26
CA TRP A 17 -4.01 -7.78 17.09
C TRP A 17 -4.73 -7.83 18.44
N SER A 18 -4.99 -9.04 18.92
CA SER A 18 -5.53 -9.23 20.27
C SER A 18 -4.47 -8.91 21.33
N ASP A 19 -4.91 -8.54 22.53
CA ASP A 19 -4.01 -8.26 23.65
C ASP A 19 -3.08 -9.43 23.96
N VAL A 20 -3.56 -10.67 23.78
CA VAL A 20 -2.76 -11.90 23.95
C VAL A 20 -1.54 -11.91 23.03
N VAL A 21 -1.67 -11.43 21.79
CA VAL A 21 -0.54 -11.32 20.85
C VAL A 21 0.38 -10.18 21.26
N LEU A 22 -0.16 -9.05 21.70
CA LEU A 22 0.62 -7.87 22.08
C LEU A 22 1.41 -8.07 23.38
N CYS A 23 0.95 -8.97 24.27
CA CYS A 23 1.69 -9.38 25.45
C CYS A 23 2.90 -10.28 25.14
N HIS A 24 3.00 -10.83 23.91
CA HIS A 24 4.14 -11.65 23.53
C HIS A 24 5.39 -10.78 23.34
N GLU A 25 6.54 -11.30 23.78
CA GLU A 25 7.84 -10.67 23.58
C GLU A 25 8.07 -10.34 22.08
N HIS A 26 8.44 -9.10 21.77
CA HIS A 26 8.64 -8.57 20.41
C HIS A 26 7.38 -8.22 19.63
N CYS A 27 6.19 -8.28 20.24
CA CYS A 27 4.94 -7.84 19.64
C CYS A 27 4.37 -6.58 20.32
N GLU A 28 5.03 -6.09 21.36
CA GLU A 28 4.62 -4.89 22.08
C GLU A 28 4.61 -3.65 21.15
N PRO A 29 3.70 -2.69 21.39
CA PRO A 29 3.74 -1.42 20.69
C PRO A 29 5.07 -0.70 20.96
N VAL A 30 5.74 -0.24 19.90
CA VAL A 30 6.97 0.56 20.03
C VAL A 30 6.72 1.93 19.46
N GLU A 31 7.00 2.94 20.27
CA GLU A 31 6.92 4.33 19.89
C GLU A 31 8.28 4.81 19.35
N ALA A 32 8.23 5.52 18.23
CA ALA A 32 9.34 6.31 17.74
C ALA A 32 9.14 7.78 18.11
N PRO A 33 10.24 8.52 18.36
CA PRO A 33 10.17 9.95 18.57
C PRO A 33 9.47 10.62 17.37
N GLY A 34 8.56 11.55 17.66
CA GLY A 34 7.85 12.29 16.63
C GLY A 34 8.83 13.05 15.73
N SER A 35 8.68 12.91 14.40
CA SER A 35 9.56 13.54 13.41
C SER A 35 9.38 15.07 13.28
N GLY A 36 8.61 15.71 14.17
CA GLY A 36 8.12 17.08 14.04
C GLY A 36 8.78 18.12 14.95
N GLY A 37 9.90 17.79 15.60
CA GLY A 37 10.58 18.67 16.56
C GLY A 37 10.16 18.45 18.02
N PRO A 38 10.67 19.26 18.96
CA PRO A 38 10.36 19.13 20.38
C PRO A 38 8.86 19.23 20.63
N GLY A 39 8.25 18.21 21.23
CA GLY A 39 6.82 18.17 21.53
C GLY A 39 5.93 17.51 20.47
N ALA A 40 6.49 17.01 19.36
CA ALA A 40 5.72 16.21 18.42
C ALA A 40 5.24 14.91 19.10
N PRO A 41 3.96 14.51 18.93
CA PRO A 41 3.44 13.31 19.56
C PRO A 41 4.22 12.07 19.12
N PRO A 42 4.43 11.10 20.02
CA PRO A 42 5.07 9.84 19.66
C PRO A 42 4.29 9.15 18.55
N ARG A 43 5.01 8.58 17.58
CA ARG A 43 4.41 7.82 16.48
C ARG A 43 4.64 6.34 16.74
N ILE A 44 3.60 5.53 16.60
CA ILE A 44 3.75 4.07 16.70
C ILE A 44 4.59 3.60 15.50
N ALA A 45 5.77 3.07 15.79
CA ALA A 45 6.70 2.51 14.82
C ALA A 45 6.45 1.02 14.59
N PHE A 46 6.00 0.29 15.62
CA PHE A 46 5.63 -1.12 15.51
C PHE A 46 4.41 -1.45 16.36
N TYR A 47 3.59 -2.39 15.88
CA TYR A 47 2.41 -2.90 16.57
C TYR A 47 2.19 -4.37 16.15
N GLY A 48 2.27 -5.30 17.11
CA GLY A 48 2.14 -6.73 16.84
C GLY A 48 3.38 -7.39 16.22
N PRO A 49 3.22 -8.56 15.57
CA PRO A 49 4.31 -9.34 15.00
C PRO A 49 5.14 -8.56 13.97
N ARG A 50 6.46 -8.59 14.16
CA ARG A 50 7.41 -7.86 13.33
C ARG A 50 8.12 -8.80 12.38
N LEU A 51 7.96 -8.56 11.08
CA LEU A 51 8.69 -9.34 10.09
C LEU A 51 10.11 -8.82 9.91
N LYS A 52 11.01 -9.75 9.66
CA LYS A 52 12.39 -9.50 9.30
C LYS A 52 12.62 -10.11 7.93
N GLY A 53 13.11 -9.33 6.98
CA GLY A 53 13.19 -9.73 5.58
C GLY A 53 14.50 -9.34 4.92
N ALA A 54 14.93 -10.12 3.93
CA ALA A 54 16.05 -9.79 3.06
C ALA A 54 15.64 -10.04 1.61
N VAL A 55 15.84 -9.03 0.75
CA VAL A 55 15.56 -9.11 -0.69
C VAL A 55 16.87 -9.04 -1.44
N VAL A 56 17.13 -10.05 -2.27
CA VAL A 56 18.30 -10.10 -3.15
C VAL A 56 17.84 -10.22 -4.59
N TYR A 57 18.65 -9.68 -5.50
CA TYR A 57 18.41 -9.73 -6.94
C TYR A 57 19.66 -10.20 -7.66
N GLY A 58 19.49 -11.11 -8.62
CA GLY A 58 20.58 -11.69 -9.39
C GLY A 58 20.20 -13.04 -10.01
N PRO A 59 21.17 -13.70 -10.69
CA PRO A 59 20.95 -15.02 -11.28
C PRO A 59 20.67 -16.07 -10.21
N LEU A 60 19.61 -16.85 -10.41
CA LEU A 60 19.08 -17.80 -9.44
C LEU A 60 19.23 -19.23 -9.96
N ARG A 61 19.75 -20.13 -9.12
CA ARG A 61 19.67 -21.57 -9.36
C ARG A 61 18.41 -22.11 -8.68
N TRP A 62 17.70 -22.95 -9.40
CA TRP A 62 16.48 -23.56 -8.92
C TRP A 62 16.39 -25.00 -9.42
N ALA A 63 15.71 -25.83 -8.64
CA ALA A 63 15.41 -27.21 -8.98
C ALA A 63 13.91 -27.44 -8.81
N TYR A 64 13.32 -28.19 -9.73
CA TYR A 64 11.93 -28.61 -9.63
C TYR A 64 11.87 -30.04 -9.07
N SER A 65 11.07 -30.24 -8.02
CA SER A 65 10.80 -31.56 -7.46
C SER A 65 9.49 -32.10 -8.04
N PRO A 66 9.52 -33.09 -8.94
CA PRO A 66 8.30 -33.64 -9.53
C PRO A 66 7.43 -34.36 -8.50
N THR A 67 8.02 -34.90 -7.44
CA THR A 67 7.29 -35.59 -6.37
C THR A 67 6.45 -34.65 -5.52
N THR A 68 6.93 -33.42 -5.28
CA THR A 68 6.23 -32.44 -4.43
C THR A 68 5.55 -31.32 -5.22
N GLY A 69 5.84 -31.21 -6.52
CA GLY A 69 5.41 -30.11 -7.37
C GLY A 69 6.04 -28.76 -7.01
N ARG A 70 7.06 -28.73 -6.14
CA ARG A 70 7.67 -27.51 -5.60
C ARG A 70 8.95 -27.14 -6.34
N ILE A 71 9.19 -25.83 -6.46
CA ILE A 71 10.47 -25.27 -6.88
C ILE A 71 11.28 -24.96 -5.63
N THR A 72 12.50 -25.48 -5.55
CA THR A 72 13.48 -25.12 -4.55
C THR A 72 14.51 -24.19 -5.16
N TYR A 73 14.92 -23.19 -4.38
CA TYR A 73 15.95 -22.24 -4.76
C TYR A 73 17.24 -22.57 -4.02
N GLU A 74 18.37 -22.46 -4.70
CA GLU A 74 19.66 -22.82 -4.12
C GLU A 74 20.82 -21.98 -4.64
N GLY A 75 21.99 -22.21 -4.07
CA GLY A 75 23.23 -21.56 -4.47
C GLY A 75 23.48 -20.21 -3.81
N ARG A 76 24.43 -19.46 -4.41
CA ARG A 76 25.05 -18.28 -3.80
C ARG A 76 24.05 -17.16 -3.49
N LEU A 77 23.05 -16.96 -4.35
CA LEU A 77 22.07 -15.89 -4.15
C LEU A 77 21.22 -16.12 -2.89
N LEU A 78 20.79 -17.37 -2.65
CA LEU A 78 20.08 -17.72 -1.42
C LEU A 78 20.99 -17.62 -0.19
N GLN A 79 22.27 -18.01 -0.31
CA GLN A 79 23.23 -17.85 0.78
C GLN A 79 23.45 -16.36 1.12
N GLN A 80 23.54 -15.50 0.12
CA GLN A 80 23.61 -14.05 0.33
C GLN A 80 22.36 -13.53 1.04
N ALA A 81 21.16 -13.93 0.61
CA ALA A 81 19.91 -13.56 1.28
C ALA A 81 19.90 -13.97 2.76
N ARG A 82 20.35 -15.20 3.06
CA ARG A 82 20.46 -15.70 4.44
C ARG A 82 21.45 -14.90 5.26
N ASN A 83 22.60 -14.56 4.70
CA ASN A 83 23.62 -13.75 5.40
C ASN A 83 23.09 -12.34 5.69
N MET A 84 22.47 -11.69 4.70
CA MET A 84 21.83 -10.39 4.90
C MET A 84 20.72 -10.45 5.95
N LEU A 85 19.88 -11.50 5.88
CA LEU A 85 18.82 -11.71 6.85
C LEU A 85 19.39 -11.85 8.25
N ARG A 86 20.49 -12.58 8.49
CA ARG A 86 21.08 -12.71 9.83
C ARG A 86 21.35 -11.35 10.48
N HIS A 87 21.84 -10.39 9.71
CA HIS A 87 22.20 -9.05 10.20
C HIS A 87 21.04 -8.04 10.25
N ALA A 88 19.90 -8.33 9.62
CA ALA A 88 18.74 -7.44 9.71
C ALA A 88 18.16 -7.43 11.14
N LEU A 89 17.60 -6.30 11.58
CA LEU A 89 16.89 -6.23 12.86
C LEU A 89 15.44 -6.72 12.70
N THR A 90 14.79 -7.06 13.81
CA THR A 90 13.36 -7.39 13.80
C THR A 90 12.56 -6.17 13.34
N GLY A 91 11.62 -6.34 12.41
CA GLY A 91 10.90 -5.23 11.78
C GLY A 91 11.64 -4.58 10.59
N MET A 92 12.86 -5.02 10.28
CA MET A 92 13.67 -4.48 9.20
C MET A 92 13.58 -5.34 7.94
N VAL A 93 13.50 -4.67 6.79
CA VAL A 93 13.65 -5.29 5.48
C VAL A 93 14.91 -4.72 4.83
N VAL A 94 15.88 -5.58 4.55
CA VAL A 94 17.13 -5.18 3.87
C VAL A 94 17.07 -5.60 2.40
N ALA A 95 17.54 -4.75 1.50
CA ALA A 95 17.63 -5.05 0.08
C ALA A 95 19.10 -5.00 -0.37
N SER A 96 19.50 -5.94 -1.23
CA SER A 96 20.83 -5.85 -1.85
C SER A 96 20.88 -4.65 -2.80
N PRO A 97 22.06 -4.03 -3.03
CA PRO A 97 22.16 -2.90 -3.94
C PRO A 97 21.58 -3.17 -5.34
N PRO A 98 21.80 -4.35 -5.97
CA PRO A 98 21.15 -4.69 -7.23
C PRO A 98 19.61 -4.76 -7.13
N ALA A 99 19.07 -5.23 -5.99
CA ALA A 99 17.62 -5.28 -5.79
C ALA A 99 17.01 -3.89 -5.63
N ALA A 100 17.71 -2.98 -4.93
CA ALA A 100 17.29 -1.59 -4.79
C ALA A 100 17.32 -0.87 -6.14
N HIS A 101 18.41 -1.02 -6.92
CA HIS A 101 18.51 -0.44 -8.26
C HIS A 101 17.43 -0.96 -9.20
N ALA A 102 17.17 -2.28 -9.19
CA ALA A 102 16.11 -2.87 -9.99
C ALA A 102 14.72 -2.32 -9.62
N ALA A 103 14.46 -2.09 -8.33
CA ALA A 103 13.20 -1.50 -7.88
C ALA A 103 13.04 -0.03 -8.23
N MET A 104 14.12 0.76 -8.20
CA MET A 104 14.11 2.16 -8.64
C MET A 104 13.83 2.24 -10.15
N ALA A 105 14.49 1.39 -10.94
CA ALA A 105 14.25 1.32 -12.38
C ALA A 105 12.80 0.92 -12.71
N SER A 106 12.21 -0.04 -11.97
CA SER A 106 10.80 -0.41 -12.18
C SER A 106 9.82 0.68 -11.75
N SER A 107 10.12 1.41 -10.66
CA SER A 107 9.30 2.55 -10.22
C SER A 107 9.23 3.66 -11.27
N ILE A 108 10.38 3.96 -11.90
CA ILE A 108 10.45 4.93 -13.00
C ILE A 108 9.65 4.42 -14.20
N ALA A 109 9.74 3.13 -14.55
CA ALA A 109 8.98 2.54 -15.65
C ALA A 109 7.45 2.57 -15.39
N ASP A 110 7.01 2.31 -14.16
CA ASP A 110 5.60 2.38 -13.77
C ASP A 110 5.07 3.83 -13.81
N GLU A 111 5.86 4.82 -13.38
CA GLU A 111 5.52 6.26 -13.51
C GLU A 111 5.48 6.72 -14.97
N MET A 112 6.42 6.26 -15.80
CA MET A 112 6.43 6.56 -17.24
C MET A 112 5.22 5.94 -17.94
N ASN A 113 4.80 4.73 -17.57
CA ASN A 113 3.60 4.09 -18.10
C ASN A 113 2.32 4.83 -17.63
N ALA A 114 2.25 5.24 -16.36
CA ALA A 114 1.13 6.05 -15.85
C ALA A 114 1.03 7.44 -16.51
N THR A 115 2.16 8.02 -16.89
CA THR A 115 2.21 9.33 -17.60
C THR A 115 1.86 9.20 -19.09
N MET A 116 2.16 8.05 -19.72
CA MET A 116 1.78 7.74 -21.10
C MET A 116 0.30 7.36 -21.26
N VAL A 117 -0.36 6.85 -20.21
CA VAL A 117 -1.82 6.61 -20.18
C VAL A 117 -2.55 7.88 -19.70
N GLY A 118 -2.17 9.03 -20.23
CA GLY A 118 -2.91 10.28 -20.09
C GLY A 118 -4.09 10.34 -21.05
N ARG A 119 -5.31 10.32 -20.49
CA ARG A 119 -6.58 10.82 -21.07
C ARG A 119 -7.23 9.95 -22.18
N PRO A 120 -8.32 9.20 -21.89
CA PRO A 120 -9.22 8.81 -22.96
C PRO A 120 -9.83 10.09 -23.53
N GLY A 121 -9.49 10.36 -24.80
CA GLY A 121 -10.10 11.40 -25.59
C GLY A 121 -11.62 11.27 -25.53
N GLY A 122 -12.29 12.41 -25.43
CA GLY A 122 -13.73 12.51 -25.64
C GLY A 122 -14.07 11.84 -26.96
N ALA A 123 -15.01 10.90 -26.90
CA ALA A 123 -15.52 10.21 -28.07
C ALA A 123 -16.06 11.22 -29.08
N SER A 124 -15.33 11.40 -30.16
CA SER A 124 -15.86 11.87 -31.43
C SER A 124 -16.81 10.78 -31.96
N MET A 125 -18.11 11.05 -31.96
CA MET A 125 -19.09 10.32 -32.76
C MET A 125 -20.02 11.33 -33.40
N ALA A 126 -19.64 11.78 -34.59
CA ALA A 126 -20.53 12.45 -35.52
C ALA A 126 -21.32 11.41 -36.32
N GLY A 127 -22.65 11.50 -36.24
CA GLY A 127 -23.55 11.28 -37.37
C GLY A 127 -23.99 9.85 -37.69
N THR A 128 -25.20 9.49 -37.30
CA THR A 128 -26.19 8.94 -38.25
C THR A 128 -27.59 9.41 -37.82
N GLN A 129 -28.26 10.09 -38.73
CA GLN A 129 -29.61 10.62 -38.61
C GLN A 129 -30.64 9.50 -38.43
N ALA A 130 -31.61 9.71 -37.55
CA ALA A 130 -32.97 9.23 -37.75
C ALA A 130 -33.95 10.26 -37.18
N SER A 131 -34.50 11.08 -38.07
CA SER A 131 -35.59 12.00 -37.80
C SER A 131 -36.85 11.22 -37.41
N ARG A 132 -37.39 11.47 -36.21
CA ARG A 132 -38.85 11.43 -35.97
C ARG A 132 -39.22 12.53 -34.99
N SER A 133 -40.19 13.33 -35.41
CA SER A 133 -40.72 14.53 -34.78
C SER A 133 -42.02 14.25 -34.01
N ARG A 134 -42.29 15.13 -33.03
CA ARG A 134 -43.56 15.39 -32.28
C ARG A 134 -43.96 14.34 -31.23
N ALA A 135 -44.49 14.65 -30.04
CA ALA A 135 -45.04 15.86 -29.40
C ALA A 135 -44.81 15.72 -27.87
N GLY A 136 -44.53 16.74 -27.06
CA GLY A 136 -45.50 17.73 -26.54
C GLY A 136 -45.89 17.43 -25.08
N SER A 137 -45.93 18.47 -24.23
CA SER A 137 -46.38 18.53 -22.81
C SER A 137 -45.30 18.20 -21.75
N GLY A 138 -44.93 19.02 -20.77
CA GLY A 138 -45.60 20.19 -20.15
C GLY A 138 -45.69 19.97 -18.62
N SER A 139 -45.44 21.02 -17.83
CA SER A 139 -45.39 21.14 -16.34
C SER A 139 -44.17 20.52 -15.66
N ASP A 140 -43.26 21.23 -14.98
CA ASP A 140 -43.31 22.45 -14.15
C ASP A 140 -44.02 22.24 -12.80
N THR A 141 -43.23 21.99 -11.75
CA THR A 141 -43.49 22.39 -10.36
C THR A 141 -42.16 22.49 -9.62
N GLY A 142 -41.69 23.71 -9.40
CA GLY A 142 -40.76 24.02 -8.32
C GLY A 142 -41.47 23.97 -6.96
N SER A 143 -40.70 23.71 -5.90
CA SER A 143 -41.04 24.15 -4.54
C SER A 143 -39.75 24.39 -3.76
N GLU A 144 -39.50 25.66 -3.48
CA GLU A 144 -38.58 26.14 -2.45
C GLU A 144 -39.18 26.01 -1.03
N ALA A 145 -38.33 26.33 -0.04
CA ALA A 145 -38.58 26.57 1.39
C ALA A 145 -38.53 25.33 2.31
N GLY A 146 -37.82 25.34 3.44
CA GLY A 146 -37.05 26.40 4.10
C GLY A 146 -36.47 25.93 5.44
N ARG A 147 -35.47 26.70 5.90
CA ARG A 147 -34.98 26.98 7.27
C ARG A 147 -35.46 26.10 8.43
N GLU A 148 -34.51 25.65 9.25
CA GLU A 148 -34.37 26.17 10.63
C GLU A 148 -33.00 25.84 11.23
N ALA A 149 -32.49 26.79 11.99
CA ALA A 149 -31.24 26.76 12.74
C ALA A 149 -31.61 26.78 14.23
N ASP A 150 -30.93 25.97 15.03
CA ASP A 150 -30.73 26.14 16.48
C ASP A 150 -29.62 25.15 16.87
N GLY A 151 -28.58 25.45 17.65
CA GLY A 151 -28.44 26.48 18.67
C GLY A 151 -28.12 25.79 20.01
N ALA A 152 -26.85 25.78 20.41
CA ALA A 152 -26.26 25.56 21.76
C ALA A 152 -24.91 24.82 21.59
N LEU A 153 -23.69 25.30 21.91
CA LEU A 153 -23.13 26.29 22.83
C LEU A 153 -23.65 26.23 24.28
N MET A 154 -22.75 25.81 25.19
CA MET A 154 -22.62 25.96 26.66
C MET A 154 -21.71 24.76 27.06
N ASP A 155 -20.39 24.88 27.20
CA ASP A 155 -19.58 25.56 28.23
C ASP A 155 -19.87 25.15 29.69
N LEU A 156 -18.76 24.99 30.43
CA LEU A 156 -18.59 24.83 31.88
C LEU A 156 -18.77 23.43 32.51
N SER A 157 -17.65 22.74 32.74
CA SER A 157 -16.93 22.78 34.04
C SER A 157 -15.66 21.91 34.01
#